data_AF-A0A6P7FKT0-F1
#
_entry.id   AF-A0A6P7FKT0-F1
#
_cell.length_a   1.000
_cell.length_b   1.000
_cell.length_c   1.000
_cell.angle_alpha   90.00
_cell.angle_beta   90.00
_cell.angle_gamma   90.00
#
_symmetry.space_group_name_H-M   'P 1'
#
loop_
_entity.id
_entity.type
_entity.pdbx_description
1 polymer ?
#
loop_
_entity_poly.entity_id
_entity_poly.type
_entity_poly.pdbx_seq_one_letter_code
_entity_poly.pdbx_strand_id
1 'polypeptide(L)'
;MPEIQPDNTQQENNELRDSLANEMARAVQEFNGTNPLSRPPLPRINSCKKLGALLQIVNTEVLTNYVVEAHTLEYLHMLIYCAATAIANVMGVKIRTRQVTNNERTGNRIAPWEKRLLGKNELLRRDIGIVTEYIRGVTSRKVIRRAK
;
A
#
# COMPACT_ATOMS: atom_id res chain seq x y z
N MET A 1 -6.14 -47.53 8.82
CA MET A 1 -6.36 -46.14 8.34
C MET A 1 -5.58 -45.23 9.27
N PRO A 2 -4.74 -44.31 8.80
CA PRO A 2 -3.99 -43.42 9.69
C PRO A 2 -4.91 -42.31 10.22
N GLU A 3 -4.82 -42.04 11.53
CA GLU A 3 -5.56 -40.99 12.24
C GLU A 3 -5.12 -39.60 11.76
N ILE A 4 -6.10 -38.75 11.42
CA ILE A 4 -5.89 -37.33 11.07
C ILE A 4 -5.93 -36.55 12.40
N GLN A 5 -4.78 -36.00 12.82
CA GLN A 5 -4.62 -35.32 14.10
C GLN A 5 -5.34 -33.94 14.13
N PRO A 6 -6.28 -33.68 15.05
CA PRO A 6 -6.98 -32.40 15.17
C PRO A 6 -6.21 -31.32 15.98
N ASP A 7 -5.08 -31.67 16.59
CA ASP A 7 -4.42 -30.85 17.63
C ASP A 7 -3.77 -29.56 17.08
N ASN A 8 -3.16 -29.64 15.88
CA ASN A 8 -2.36 -28.54 15.32
C ASN A 8 -3.20 -27.28 15.00
N THR A 9 -4.46 -27.47 14.59
CA THR A 9 -5.33 -26.34 14.19
C THR A 9 -5.87 -25.57 15.40
N GLN A 10 -6.06 -26.24 16.54
CA GLN A 10 -6.55 -25.58 17.75
C GLN A 10 -5.45 -24.74 18.39
N GLN A 11 -4.22 -25.26 18.38
CA GLN A 11 -3.06 -24.56 18.91
C GLN A 11 -2.74 -23.29 18.10
N GLU A 12 -2.74 -23.36 16.77
CA GLU A 12 -2.57 -22.19 15.90
C GLU A 12 -3.63 -21.09 16.17
N ASN A 13 -4.88 -21.48 16.41
CA ASN A 13 -5.94 -20.52 16.72
C ASN A 13 -5.76 -19.84 18.08
N ASN A 14 -5.23 -20.56 19.07
CA ASN A 14 -4.94 -19.98 20.38
C ASN A 14 -3.75 -19.01 20.32
N GLU A 15 -2.70 -19.34 19.57
CA GLU A 15 -1.58 -18.43 19.33
C GLU A 15 -2.03 -17.14 18.62
N LEU A 16 -2.95 -17.24 17.65
CA LEU A 16 -3.52 -16.07 16.99
C LEU A 16 -4.32 -15.18 17.94
N ARG A 17 -5.08 -15.77 18.87
CA ARG A 17 -5.82 -15.03 19.91
C ARG A 17 -4.87 -14.27 20.81
N ASP A 18 -3.84 -14.94 21.32
CA ASP A 18 -2.87 -14.33 22.24
C ASP A 18 -2.08 -13.21 21.55
N SER A 19 -1.65 -13.44 20.30
CA SER A 19 -0.97 -12.43 19.49
C SER A 19 -1.83 -11.18 19.27
N LEU A 20 -3.11 -11.38 18.97
CA LEU A 20 -4.06 -10.30 18.72
C LEU A 20 -4.40 -9.51 20.00
N ALA A 21 -4.56 -10.19 21.14
CA ALA A 21 -4.78 -9.56 22.43
C ALA A 21 -3.58 -8.71 22.85
N ASN A 22 -2.36 -9.22 22.65
CA ASN A 22 -1.11 -8.50 22.93
C ASN A 22 -0.96 -7.25 22.04
N GLU A 23 -1.19 -7.38 20.73
CA GLU A 23 -1.14 -6.24 19.80
C GLU A 23 -2.25 -5.21 20.09
N MET A 24 -3.44 -5.65 20.51
CA MET A 24 -4.51 -4.73 20.94
C MET A 24 -4.10 -3.94 22.18
N ALA A 25 -3.60 -4.61 23.22
CA ALA A 25 -3.14 -3.95 24.45
C ALA A 25 -2.03 -2.93 24.16
N ARG A 26 -1.09 -3.29 23.28
CA ARG A 26 -0.03 -2.39 22.82
C ARG A 26 -0.57 -1.18 22.07
N ALA A 27 -1.48 -1.38 21.12
CA ALA A 27 -2.08 -0.29 20.36
C ALA A 27 -2.90 0.66 21.26
N VAL A 28 -3.64 0.12 22.22
CA VAL A 28 -4.37 0.93 23.21
C VAL A 28 -3.40 1.78 24.01
N GLN A 29 -2.29 1.22 24.51
CA GLN A 29 -1.28 2.01 25.24
C GLN A 29 -0.66 3.11 24.37
N GLU A 30 -0.39 2.84 23.09
CA GLU A 30 0.22 3.79 22.16
C GLU A 30 -0.72 4.95 21.80
N PHE A 31 -2.01 4.66 21.54
CA PHE A 31 -2.95 5.63 21.01
C PHE A 31 -3.89 6.24 22.07
N ASN A 32 -3.83 5.80 23.32
CA ASN A 32 -4.62 6.39 24.39
C ASN A 32 -4.25 7.88 24.57
N GLY A 33 -5.25 8.76 24.63
CA GLY A 33 -5.06 10.20 24.74
C GLY A 33 -4.44 10.90 23.52
N THR A 34 -4.17 10.17 22.43
CA THR A 34 -3.62 10.77 21.20
C THR A 34 -4.71 11.42 20.33
N ASN A 35 -4.36 12.52 19.66
CA ASN A 35 -5.26 13.17 18.71
C ASN A 35 -5.59 12.23 17.53
N PRO A 36 -6.88 11.97 17.22
CA PRO A 36 -7.28 11.12 16.09
C PRO A 36 -6.67 11.52 14.75
N LEU A 37 -6.47 12.82 14.52
CA LEU A 37 -5.96 13.35 13.24
C LEU A 37 -4.45 13.14 13.05
N SER A 38 -3.69 12.90 14.13
CA SER A 38 -2.25 12.64 14.05
C SER A 38 -1.92 11.16 13.86
N ARG A 39 -2.91 10.26 14.01
CA ARG A 39 -2.70 8.82 13.87
C ARG A 39 -2.37 8.44 12.43
N PRO A 40 -1.48 7.46 12.19
CA PRO A 40 -1.11 7.07 10.84
C PRO A 40 -2.32 6.48 10.09
N PRO A 41 -2.44 6.69 8.77
CA PRO A 41 -3.53 6.09 8.00
C PRO A 41 -3.34 4.57 7.92
N LEU A 42 -4.42 3.83 8.22
CA LEU A 42 -4.38 2.38 8.11
C LEU A 42 -4.38 1.92 6.65
N PRO A 43 -3.54 0.95 6.29
CA PRO A 43 -3.51 0.40 4.94
C PRO A 43 -4.77 -0.41 4.65
N ARG A 44 -5.21 -0.40 3.38
CA ARG A 44 -6.28 -1.28 2.92
C ARG A 44 -5.76 -2.73 2.89
N ILE A 45 -6.44 -3.61 3.61
CA ILE A 45 -6.16 -5.04 3.62
C ILE A 45 -7.13 -5.73 2.65
N ASN A 46 -6.61 -6.64 1.83
CA ASN A 46 -7.45 -7.43 0.91
C ASN A 46 -8.18 -8.53 1.69
N SER A 47 -9.44 -8.78 1.31
CA SER A 47 -10.26 -9.83 1.92
C SER A 47 -9.62 -11.21 1.71
N CYS A 48 -9.41 -11.93 2.81
CA CYS A 48 -8.90 -13.30 2.81
C CYS A 48 -9.46 -14.09 4.00
N LYS A 49 -9.36 -15.42 3.97
CA LYS A 49 -9.88 -16.28 5.05
C LYS A 49 -9.27 -15.94 6.42
N LYS A 50 -7.95 -15.67 6.45
CA LYS A 50 -7.24 -15.28 7.68
C LYS A 50 -7.79 -13.97 8.27
N LEU A 51 -8.05 -12.97 7.43
CA LEU A 51 -8.67 -11.72 7.87
C LEU A 51 -10.07 -11.97 8.44
N GLY A 52 -10.86 -12.82 7.80
CA GLY A 52 -12.18 -13.20 8.31
C GLY A 52 -12.13 -13.84 9.70
N ALA A 53 -11.21 -14.78 9.92
CA ALA A 53 -10.99 -15.41 11.23
C ALA A 53 -10.54 -14.39 12.30
N LEU A 54 -9.58 -13.51 11.96
CA LEU A 54 -9.12 -12.46 12.87
C LEU A 54 -10.24 -11.47 13.22
N LEU A 55 -11.04 -11.04 12.24
CA LEU A 55 -12.18 -10.15 12.48
C LEU A 55 -13.21 -10.79 13.41
N GLN A 56 -13.49 -12.08 13.24
CA GLN A 56 -14.38 -12.81 14.12
C GLN A 56 -13.85 -12.79 15.55
N ILE A 57 -12.59 -13.20 15.77
CA ILE A 57 -11.96 -13.21 17.09
C ILE A 57 -11.96 -11.82 17.73
N VAL A 58 -11.56 -10.78 16.98
CA VAL A 58 -11.57 -9.40 17.49
C VAL A 58 -12.96 -9.00 17.95
N ASN A 59 -13.98 -9.19 17.11
CA ASN A 59 -15.32 -8.69 17.39
C ASN A 59 -16.02 -9.45 18.51
N THR A 60 -15.71 -10.73 18.74
CA THR A 60 -16.38 -11.54 19.76
C THR A 60 -15.62 -11.61 21.08
N GLU A 61 -14.30 -11.74 21.03
CA GLU A 61 -13.47 -12.09 22.19
C GLU A 61 -12.61 -10.91 22.70
N VAL A 62 -12.00 -10.13 21.80
CA VAL A 62 -10.99 -9.13 22.20
C VAL A 62 -11.63 -7.76 22.44
N LEU A 63 -12.33 -7.21 21.45
CA LEU A 63 -12.86 -5.85 21.46
C LEU A 63 -13.98 -5.67 22.49
N THR A 64 -14.79 -6.71 22.69
CA THR A 64 -15.90 -6.72 23.66
C THR A 64 -15.44 -6.36 25.07
N ASN A 65 -14.25 -6.83 25.49
CA ASN A 65 -13.70 -6.52 26.81
C ASN A 65 -13.39 -5.04 27.01
N TYR A 66 -13.01 -4.32 25.94
CA TYR A 66 -12.69 -2.89 26.02
C TYR A 66 -13.92 -2.00 25.81
N VAL A 67 -14.88 -2.45 25.00
CA VAL A 67 -16.08 -1.65 24.66
C VAL A 67 -17.00 -1.46 25.86
N VAL A 68 -17.03 -2.39 26.81
CA VAL A 68 -17.84 -2.26 28.04
C VAL A 68 -17.45 -1.01 28.84
N GLU A 69 -16.18 -0.62 28.81
CA GLU A 69 -15.64 0.56 29.52
C GLU A 69 -15.70 1.84 28.67
N ALA A 70 -16.18 1.76 27.43
CA ALA A 70 -16.20 2.90 26.51
C ALA A 70 -17.39 3.82 26.76
N HIS A 71 -17.16 4.92 27.47
CA HIS A 71 -18.21 5.90 27.80
C HIS A 71 -18.29 7.09 26.83
N THR A 72 -17.32 7.24 25.91
CA THR A 72 -17.29 8.35 24.95
C THR A 72 -17.09 7.85 23.52
N LEU A 73 -17.64 8.59 22.56
CA LEU A 73 -17.48 8.28 21.13
C LEU A 73 -16.00 8.34 20.71
N GLU A 74 -15.24 9.28 21.26
CA GLU A 74 -13.81 9.42 20.96
C GLU A 74 -13.03 8.19 21.42
N TYR A 75 -13.33 7.69 22.62
CA TYR A 75 -12.70 6.48 23.14
C TYR A 75 -13.11 5.24 22.34
N LEU A 76 -14.39 5.11 21.99
CA LEU A 76 -14.86 4.02 21.13
C LEU A 76 -14.16 4.03 19.76
N HIS A 77 -14.03 5.21 19.14
CA HIS A 77 -13.32 5.38 17.87
C HIS A 77 -11.82 5.02 18.00
N MET A 78 -11.19 5.35 19.13
CA MET A 78 -9.83 4.92 19.45
C MET A 78 -9.73 3.39 19.55
N LEU A 79 -10.63 2.72 20.27
CA LEU A 79 -10.65 1.27 20.37
C LEU A 79 -10.81 0.59 19.00
N ILE A 80 -11.70 1.09 18.14
CA ILE A 80 -11.88 0.57 16.78
C ILE A 80 -10.59 0.71 15.97
N TYR A 81 -9.93 1.86 16.08
CA TYR A 81 -8.66 2.11 15.41
C TYR A 81 -7.54 1.17 15.92
N CYS A 82 -7.46 0.95 17.24
CA CYS A 82 -6.51 0.03 17.86
C CYS A 82 -6.75 -1.42 17.43
N ALA A 83 -8.01 -1.85 17.36
CA ALA A 83 -8.38 -3.17 16.88
C ALA A 83 -7.94 -3.38 15.41
N ALA A 84 -8.21 -2.40 14.55
CA ALA A 84 -7.78 -2.45 13.15
C ALA A 84 -6.23 -2.42 13.02
N THR A 85 -5.55 -1.69 13.90
CA THR A 85 -4.08 -1.66 13.98
C THR A 85 -3.53 -3.03 14.39
N ALA A 86 -4.11 -3.66 15.41
CA ALA A 86 -3.71 -4.98 15.87
C ALA A 86 -3.86 -6.03 14.76
N ILE A 87 -5.00 -6.03 14.05
CA ILE A 87 -5.22 -6.90 12.89
C ILE A 87 -4.13 -6.68 11.83
N ALA A 88 -3.84 -5.42 11.48
CA ALA A 88 -2.83 -5.10 10.48
C ALA A 88 -1.45 -5.64 10.88
N ASN A 89 -1.07 -5.48 12.15
CA ASN A 89 0.21 -5.96 12.69
C ASN A 89 0.29 -7.50 12.68
N VAL A 90 -0.75 -8.20 13.15
CA VAL A 90 -0.82 -9.68 13.13
C VAL A 90 -0.80 -10.23 11.70
N MET A 91 -1.36 -9.48 10.74
CA MET A 91 -1.27 -9.81 9.31
C MET A 91 0.09 -9.46 8.67
N GLY A 92 1.00 -8.82 9.40
CA GLY A 92 2.31 -8.37 8.90
C GLY A 92 2.23 -7.20 7.94
N VAL A 93 1.12 -6.44 7.94
CA VAL A 93 0.92 -5.29 7.05
C VAL A 93 1.55 -4.05 7.69
N LYS A 94 2.52 -3.46 6.99
CA LYS A 94 3.23 -2.27 7.49
C LYS A 94 2.32 -1.03 7.44
N ILE A 95 2.02 -0.47 8.61
CA ILE A 95 1.37 0.84 8.74
C ILE A 95 2.43 1.92 8.49
N ARG A 96 2.25 2.71 7.43
CA ARG A 96 3.20 3.76 7.07
C ARG A 96 2.79 5.05 7.75
N THR A 97 3.67 5.61 8.58
CA THR A 97 3.54 6.99 9.03
C THR A 97 3.72 7.91 7.83
N ARG A 98 2.95 8.99 7.77
CA ARG A 98 2.90 9.96 6.65
C ARG A 98 4.26 10.61 6.32
N GLN A 99 5.31 10.31 7.06
CA GLN A 99 6.65 10.89 6.91
C GLN A 99 7.49 10.30 5.76
N VAL A 100 7.04 9.27 5.05
CA VAL A 100 7.72 8.89 3.81
C VAL A 100 7.08 9.63 2.65
N THR A 101 7.72 10.75 2.30
CA THR A 101 7.57 11.50 1.06
C THR A 101 7.58 10.55 -0.15
N ASN A 102 6.41 10.03 -0.52
CA ASN A 102 6.18 9.33 -1.79
C ASN A 102 6.28 10.28 -3.01
N ASN A 103 7.02 11.38 -2.89
CA ASN A 103 7.29 12.31 -3.97
C ASN A 103 8.36 11.81 -4.94
N GLU A 104 9.10 10.76 -4.59
CA GLU A 104 10.19 10.26 -5.45
C GLU A 104 9.71 9.47 -6.67
N ARG A 105 8.50 8.86 -6.63
CA ARG A 105 7.99 8.06 -7.76
C ARG A 105 7.04 8.80 -8.69
N THR A 106 6.50 9.93 -8.25
CA THR A 106 5.47 10.67 -9.01
C THR A 106 6.01 11.93 -9.68
N GLY A 107 7.24 12.36 -9.34
CA GLY A 107 7.78 13.65 -9.75
C GLY A 107 8.04 13.86 -11.24
N ASN A 108 8.11 12.82 -12.08
CA ASN A 108 8.47 12.96 -13.50
C ASN A 108 7.74 11.98 -14.44
N ARG A 109 6.51 11.59 -14.12
CA ARG A 109 5.73 10.74 -15.05
C ARG A 109 5.14 11.59 -16.17
N ILE A 110 5.94 11.84 -17.20
CA ILE A 110 5.52 12.45 -18.47
C ILE A 110 4.27 11.73 -18.97
N ALA A 111 3.24 12.50 -19.30
CA ALA A 111 1.99 11.93 -19.75
C ALA A 111 2.19 11.20 -21.11
N PRO A 112 1.47 10.10 -21.39
CA PRO A 112 1.66 9.36 -22.64
C PRO A 112 1.48 10.21 -23.92
N TRP A 113 0.61 11.22 -23.89
CA TRP A 113 0.42 12.14 -25.01
C TRP A 113 1.61 13.07 -25.21
N GLU A 114 2.21 13.55 -24.12
CA GLU A 114 3.38 14.42 -24.13
C GLU A 114 4.60 13.67 -24.69
N LYS A 115 4.79 12.42 -24.27
CA LYS A 115 5.83 11.54 -24.83
C LYS A 115 5.68 11.34 -26.34
N ARG A 116 4.44 11.23 -26.84
CA ARG A 116 4.17 11.12 -28.29
C ARG A 116 4.52 12.40 -29.03
N LEU A 117 4.19 13.56 -28.47
CA LEU A 117 4.53 14.85 -29.09
C LEU A 117 6.04 15.10 -29.11
N LEU A 118 6.74 14.80 -28.00
CA LEU A 118 8.19 14.88 -27.94
C LEU A 118 8.85 13.94 -28.96
N GLY A 119 8.34 12.72 -29.10
CA GLY A 119 8.82 11.77 -30.12
C GLY A 119 8.62 12.27 -31.55
N LYS A 120 7.47 12.91 -31.85
CA LYS A 120 7.23 13.55 -33.16
C LYS A 120 8.18 14.72 -33.40
N ASN A 121 8.42 15.55 -32.39
CA ASN A 121 9.34 16.68 -32.51
C ASN A 121 10.76 16.21 -32.83
N GLU A 122 11.22 15.16 -32.14
CA GLU A 122 12.54 14.56 -32.37
C GLU A 122 12.69 13.95 -33.78
N LEU A 123 11.63 13.31 -34.30
CA LEU A 123 11.60 12.82 -35.67
C LEU A 123 11.73 13.96 -36.68
N LEU A 124 10.92 15.02 -36.52
CA LEU A 124 10.96 16.20 -37.40
C LEU A 124 12.33 16.88 -37.39
N ARG A 125 12.96 17.05 -36.21
CA ARG A 125 14.31 17.61 -36.09
C ARG A 125 15.34 16.78 -36.86
N ARG A 126 15.24 15.46 -36.78
CA ARG A 126 16.12 14.54 -37.50
C ARG A 126 15.93 14.66 -39.01
N ASP A 127 14.69 14.73 -39.48
CA ASP A 127 14.38 14.83 -40.90
C ASP A 127 14.86 16.17 -41.48
N ILE A 128 14.69 17.28 -40.73
CA ILE A 128 15.27 18.59 -41.07
C ILE A 128 16.80 18.49 -41.20
N GLY A 129 17.47 17.82 -40.26
CA GLY A 129 18.91 17.60 -40.33
C GLY A 129 19.34 16.86 -41.59
N ILE A 130 18.63 15.78 -41.95
CA ILE A 130 18.90 14.99 -43.16
C ILE A 130 18.72 15.82 -44.43
N VAL A 131 17.62 16.59 -44.55
CA VAL A 131 17.37 17.45 -45.71
C VAL A 131 18.43 18.54 -45.81
N THR A 132 18.83 19.12 -44.67
CA THR A 132 19.89 20.13 -44.63
C THR A 132 21.24 19.57 -45.10
N GLU A 133 21.61 18.36 -44.66
CA GLU A 133 22.81 17.66 -45.12
C GLU A 133 22.77 17.35 -46.62
N TYR A 134 21.60 16.95 -47.12
CA TYR A 134 21.39 16.70 -48.54
C TYR A 134 21.59 17.97 -49.37
N ILE A 135 20.98 19.10 -48.95
CA ILE A 135 21.15 20.42 -49.60
C ILE A 135 22.63 20.87 -49.58
N ARG A 136 23.37 20.56 -48.50
CA ARG A 136 24.81 20.84 -48.39
C ARG A 136 25.69 19.95 -49.28
N GLY A 137 25.12 18.99 -50.00
CA GLY A 137 25.86 18.13 -50.93
C GLY A 137 26.47 16.88 -50.31
N VAL A 138 26.04 16.48 -49.11
CA VAL A 138 26.52 15.24 -48.48
C VAL A 138 25.90 14.02 -49.17
N THR A 139 26.74 13.19 -49.82
CA THR A 139 26.30 12.05 -50.65
C THR A 139 26.26 10.70 -49.92
N SER A 140 26.11 10.73 -48.60
CA SER A 140 25.97 9.49 -47.82
C SER A 140 24.72 8.72 -48.26
N ARG A 141 24.86 7.40 -48.47
CA ARG A 141 23.75 6.50 -48.86
C ARG A 141 22.52 6.63 -47.95
N LYS A 142 22.73 6.92 -46.67
CA LYS A 142 21.67 7.13 -45.68
C LYS A 142 20.91 8.44 -45.91
N VAL A 143 21.61 9.51 -46.24
CA VAL A 143 21.05 10.85 -46.48
C VAL A 143 20.26 10.84 -47.79
N ILE A 144 20.86 10.35 -48.87
CA ILE A 144 20.20 10.26 -50.20
C ILE A 144 18.91 9.43 -50.13
N ARG A 145 18.92 8.30 -49.43
CA ARG A 145 17.74 7.42 -49.31
C ARG A 145 16.58 8.05 -48.54
N ARG A 146 16.88 8.91 -47.56
CA ARG A 146 15.85 9.51 -46.69
C ARG A 146 15.39 10.88 -47.15
N ALA A 147 16.19 11.58 -47.96
CA ALA A 147 15.84 12.88 -48.54
C ALA A 147 15.11 12.79 -49.88
N LYS A 148 15.16 11.62 -50.55
CA LYS A 148 14.46 11.31 -51.81
C LYS A 148 13.09 10.71 -51.53
#